data_AF-X0WTM6-F1
#
_entry.id   AF-X0WTM6-F1
#
_cell.length_a   1.000
_cell.length_b   1.000
_cell.length_c   1.000
_cell.angle_alpha   90.00
_cell.angle_beta   90.00
_cell.angle_gamma   90.00
#
_symmetry.space_group_name_H-M   'P 1'
#
loop_
_entity.id
_entity.type
_entity.pdbx_description
1 polymer ?
#
loop_
_entity_poly.entity_id
_entity_poly.type
_entity_poly.pdbx_seq_one_letter_code
_entity_poly.pdbx_strand_id
1 'polypeptide(L)'
;DPSENIILAGSPASQSARVLEMIGRESGRFGPADIAIGVPDRGVAPFLAADLDDEGLDTFDPAGKSLCEHPLYGLLESYRGLVNEGTYGAVSAFLRNADVLARLEEGRGLGPRSVLEELDEFQNEYLPVSLEDMAARLCVRVIEEGRRGFGNLEGAVAFAREQVEAFEEGDLESAVRSFLQTVYAARMVNPGKPVDDEFMEAANLVDATLRELAGVPAGDAGITSGDGLDLLLERLGGQSCYPEREEAVIDLEGWLELPWND
;
A
#
# COMPACT_ATOMS: atom_id res chain seq x y z
N ASP A 1 -2.10 -35.65 -26.22
CA ASP A 1 -0.88 -35.30 -26.99
C ASP A 1 -0.17 -34.15 -26.25
N PRO A 2 1.17 -34.06 -26.13
CA PRO A 2 1.82 -32.92 -25.47
C PRO A 2 1.40 -31.55 -26.05
N SER A 3 1.03 -31.50 -27.32
CA SER A 3 0.53 -30.30 -28.00
C SER A 3 -0.92 -29.93 -27.66
N GLU A 4 -1.69 -30.83 -27.03
CA GLU A 4 -3.04 -30.55 -26.50
C GLU A 4 -3.01 -30.00 -25.08
N ASN A 5 -1.95 -30.28 -24.30
CA ASN A 5 -1.84 -29.93 -22.89
C ASN A 5 -0.98 -28.68 -22.62
N ILE A 6 -0.44 -28.06 -23.68
CA ILE A 6 0.39 -26.85 -23.58
C ILE A 6 -0.31 -25.74 -24.37
N ILE A 7 -0.77 -24.71 -23.65
CA ILE A 7 -1.46 -23.57 -24.23
C ILE A 7 -0.57 -22.34 -24.09
N LEU A 8 -0.38 -21.61 -25.20
CA LEU A 8 0.44 -20.40 -25.23
C LEU A 8 -0.40 -19.17 -24.92
N ALA A 9 0.12 -18.32 -24.04
CA ALA A 9 -0.47 -17.05 -23.63
C ALA A 9 0.65 -15.99 -23.53
N GLY A 10 0.35 -14.74 -23.93
CA GLY A 10 1.35 -13.68 -24.11
C GLY A 10 1.50 -12.72 -22.93
N SER A 11 0.64 -12.83 -21.92
CA SER A 11 0.61 -11.98 -20.72
C SER A 11 -0.04 -12.72 -19.54
N PRO A 12 0.20 -12.29 -18.28
CA PRO A 12 -0.46 -12.83 -17.10
C PRO A 12 -2.00 -12.87 -17.21
N ALA A 13 -2.61 -11.76 -17.65
CA ALA A 13 -4.06 -11.72 -17.89
C ALA A 13 -4.52 -12.74 -18.94
N SER A 14 -3.76 -12.92 -20.03
CA SER A 14 -4.10 -13.94 -21.03
C SER A 14 -3.88 -15.37 -20.54
N GLN A 15 -2.98 -15.60 -19.58
CA GLN A 15 -2.82 -16.90 -18.93
C GLN A 15 -4.04 -17.20 -18.07
N SER A 16 -4.45 -16.24 -17.26
CA SER A 16 -5.65 -16.35 -16.41
C SER A 16 -6.91 -16.67 -17.22
N ALA A 17 -7.18 -15.91 -18.29
CA ALA A 17 -8.32 -16.17 -19.17
C ALA A 17 -8.30 -17.58 -19.80
N ARG A 18 -7.10 -18.13 -20.09
CA ARG A 18 -6.97 -19.51 -20.60
C ARG A 18 -7.22 -20.57 -19.53
N VAL A 19 -6.86 -20.29 -18.28
CA VAL A 19 -7.17 -21.17 -17.15
C VAL A 19 -8.68 -21.25 -16.94
N LEU A 20 -9.39 -20.12 -16.92
CA LEU A 20 -10.85 -20.10 -16.88
C LEU A 20 -11.50 -20.89 -18.03
N GLU A 21 -11.01 -20.70 -19.26
CA GLU A 21 -11.50 -21.44 -20.41
C GLU A 21 -11.35 -22.97 -20.22
N MET A 22 -10.24 -23.42 -19.62
CA MET A 22 -10.00 -24.83 -19.32
C MET A 22 -10.94 -25.35 -18.22
N ILE A 23 -11.09 -24.61 -17.13
CA ILE A 23 -12.02 -24.96 -16.04
C ILE A 23 -13.45 -25.08 -16.60
N GLY A 24 -13.89 -24.11 -17.41
CA GLY A 24 -15.20 -24.11 -18.03
C GLY A 24 -15.45 -25.32 -18.94
N ARG A 25 -14.45 -25.76 -19.72
CA ARG A 25 -14.54 -26.95 -20.59
C ARG A 25 -14.72 -28.25 -19.80
N GLU A 26 -14.12 -28.32 -18.62
CA GLU A 26 -14.13 -29.52 -17.78
C GLU A 26 -15.19 -29.48 -16.66
N SER A 27 -15.95 -28.37 -16.54
CA SER A 27 -16.99 -28.15 -15.51
C SER A 27 -18.09 -29.22 -15.45
N GLY A 28 -18.33 -29.95 -16.55
CA GLY A 28 -19.27 -31.07 -16.58
C GLY A 28 -18.73 -32.37 -15.98
N ARG A 29 -17.43 -32.43 -15.68
CA ARG A 29 -16.70 -33.62 -15.23
C ARG A 29 -16.03 -33.42 -13.88
N PHE A 30 -15.52 -32.23 -13.59
CA PHE A 30 -14.83 -31.88 -12.37
C PHE A 30 -15.49 -30.66 -11.73
N GLY A 31 -15.70 -30.72 -10.41
CA GLY A 31 -16.11 -29.56 -9.63
C GLY A 31 -14.92 -28.66 -9.30
N PRO A 32 -15.16 -27.44 -8.81
CA PRO A 32 -14.10 -26.53 -8.38
C PRO A 32 -13.10 -27.14 -7.37
N ALA A 33 -13.58 -27.94 -6.41
CA ALA A 33 -12.73 -28.61 -5.43
C ALA A 33 -11.92 -29.79 -5.98
N ASP A 34 -12.17 -30.20 -7.24
CA ASP A 34 -11.39 -31.25 -7.92
C ASP A 34 -10.23 -30.64 -8.75
N ILE A 35 -10.00 -29.33 -8.65
CA ILE A 35 -9.06 -28.57 -9.47
C ILE A 35 -8.01 -27.90 -8.58
N ALA A 36 -6.74 -28.18 -8.85
CA ALA A 36 -5.60 -27.47 -8.26
C ALA A 36 -4.88 -26.65 -9.34
N ILE A 37 -4.47 -25.42 -9.00
CA ILE A 37 -3.78 -24.51 -9.93
C ILE A 37 -2.37 -24.24 -9.42
N GLY A 38 -1.37 -24.66 -10.19
CA GLY A 38 0.02 -24.33 -9.92
C GLY A 38 0.40 -22.99 -10.51
N VAL A 39 0.88 -22.06 -9.68
CA VAL A 39 1.32 -20.72 -10.06
C VAL A 39 2.83 -20.58 -9.82
N PRO A 40 3.68 -20.99 -10.79
CA PRO A 40 5.13 -20.88 -10.64
C PRO A 40 5.63 -19.42 -10.75
N ASP A 41 4.92 -18.58 -11.50
CA ASP A 41 5.19 -17.14 -11.59
C ASP A 41 4.13 -16.38 -10.79
N ARG A 42 4.55 -15.77 -9.68
CA ARG A 42 3.67 -15.05 -8.76
C ARG A 42 3.03 -13.82 -9.38
N GLY A 43 3.60 -13.25 -10.45
CA GLY A 43 2.99 -12.15 -11.18
C GLY A 43 1.66 -12.51 -11.86
N VAL A 44 1.30 -13.80 -11.93
CA VAL A 44 0.04 -14.29 -12.50
C VAL A 44 -1.06 -14.46 -11.46
N ALA A 45 -0.70 -14.68 -10.18
CA ALA A 45 -1.67 -14.98 -9.11
C ALA A 45 -2.77 -13.91 -8.95
N PRO A 46 -2.48 -12.59 -8.96
CA PRO A 46 -3.54 -11.58 -8.82
C PRO A 46 -4.55 -11.58 -9.97
N PHE A 47 -4.11 -11.89 -11.19
CA PHE A 47 -4.99 -11.99 -12.36
C PHE A 47 -5.89 -13.23 -12.25
N LEU A 48 -5.32 -14.36 -11.82
CA LEU A 48 -6.09 -15.59 -11.57
C LEU A 48 -7.13 -15.39 -10.47
N ALA A 49 -6.75 -14.79 -9.34
CA ALA A 49 -7.66 -14.51 -8.24
C ALA A 49 -8.82 -13.60 -8.69
N ALA A 50 -8.53 -12.51 -9.41
CA ALA A 50 -9.56 -11.59 -9.90
C ALA A 50 -10.52 -12.26 -10.91
N ASP A 51 -9.98 -12.97 -11.90
CA ASP A 51 -10.79 -13.62 -12.93
C ASP A 51 -11.62 -14.80 -12.37
N LEU A 52 -11.10 -15.52 -11.37
CA LEU A 52 -11.83 -16.60 -10.69
C LEU A 52 -12.92 -16.06 -9.75
N ASP A 53 -12.64 -14.97 -9.03
CA ASP A 53 -13.62 -14.25 -8.19
C ASP A 53 -14.80 -13.72 -9.03
N ASP A 54 -14.52 -13.18 -10.23
CA ASP A 54 -15.55 -12.74 -11.19
C ASP A 54 -16.51 -13.88 -11.60
N GLU A 55 -16.07 -15.13 -11.54
CA GLU A 55 -16.86 -16.34 -11.80
C GLU A 55 -17.39 -17.01 -10.51
N GLY A 56 -17.21 -16.37 -9.35
CA GLY A 56 -17.65 -16.85 -8.03
C GLY A 56 -16.83 -18.03 -7.50
N LEU A 57 -15.57 -18.14 -7.93
CA LEU A 57 -14.62 -19.16 -7.48
C LEU A 57 -13.60 -18.52 -6.54
N ASP A 58 -13.88 -18.57 -5.24
CA ASP A 58 -12.97 -18.03 -4.22
C ASP A 58 -11.62 -18.75 -4.24
N THR A 59 -10.54 -17.97 -4.29
CA THR A 59 -9.17 -18.49 -4.34
C THR A 59 -8.39 -18.19 -3.08
N PHE A 60 -7.47 -19.09 -2.72
CA PHE A 60 -6.50 -18.88 -1.65
C PHE A 60 -5.07 -19.00 -2.18
N ASP A 61 -4.22 -17.99 -1.95
CA ASP A 61 -2.78 -18.08 -2.22
C ASP A 61 -2.02 -18.39 -0.91
N PRO A 62 -1.53 -19.63 -0.71
CA PRO A 62 -0.78 -20.01 0.47
C PRO A 62 0.58 -19.31 0.61
N ALA A 63 1.10 -18.67 -0.45
CA ALA A 63 2.32 -17.87 -0.34
C ALA A 63 2.08 -16.49 0.29
N GLY A 64 0.83 -16.14 0.57
CA GLY A 64 0.45 -14.87 1.16
C GLY A 64 0.53 -13.71 0.17
N LYS A 65 0.09 -12.55 0.63
CA LYS A 65 0.16 -11.29 -0.13
C LYS A 65 1.43 -10.55 0.26
N SER A 66 2.14 -10.01 -0.73
CA SER A 66 3.34 -9.23 -0.45
C SER A 66 2.98 -7.96 0.31
N LEU A 67 3.74 -7.63 1.36
CA LEU A 67 3.49 -6.42 2.13
C LEU A 67 3.69 -5.15 1.28
N CYS A 68 4.51 -5.20 0.22
CA CYS A 68 4.66 -4.13 -0.77
C CYS A 68 3.35 -3.73 -1.45
N GLU A 69 2.42 -4.67 -1.59
CA GLU A 69 1.12 -4.45 -2.22
C GLU A 69 0.08 -3.93 -1.22
N HIS A 70 0.37 -3.99 0.08
CA HIS A 70 -0.53 -3.57 1.13
C HIS A 70 -0.55 -2.03 1.27
N PRO A 71 -1.74 -1.39 1.44
CA PRO A 71 -1.85 0.08 1.56
C PRO A 71 -0.96 0.71 2.65
N LEU A 72 -0.74 0.00 3.76
CA LEU A 72 0.15 0.42 4.84
C LEU A 72 1.60 0.62 4.37
N TYR A 73 2.10 -0.24 3.48
CA TYR A 73 3.43 -0.09 2.91
C TYR A 73 3.50 1.15 2.01
N GLY A 74 2.51 1.33 1.13
CA GLY A 74 2.41 2.51 0.26
C GLY A 74 2.33 3.82 1.06
N LEU A 75 1.64 3.82 2.21
CA LEU A 75 1.63 4.95 3.14
C LEU A 75 3.04 5.25 3.67
N LEU A 76 3.75 4.23 4.18
CA LEU A 76 5.10 4.37 4.70
C LEU A 76 6.11 4.80 3.62
N GLU A 77 5.95 4.30 2.40
CA GLU A 77 6.76 4.71 1.24
C GLU A 77 6.54 6.19 0.90
N SER A 78 5.29 6.64 0.87
CA SER A 78 4.96 8.05 0.63
C SER A 78 5.48 8.96 1.74
N TYR A 79 5.43 8.50 2.99
CA TYR A 79 5.97 9.19 4.15
C TYR A 79 7.50 9.29 4.08
N ARG A 80 8.19 8.22 3.71
CA ARG A 80 9.64 8.21 3.46
C ARG A 80 10.04 9.20 2.38
N GLY A 81 9.31 9.25 1.26
CA GLY A 81 9.52 10.27 0.24
C GLY A 81 9.37 11.68 0.80
N LEU A 82 8.33 11.91 1.60
CA LEU A 82 8.08 13.22 2.22
C LEU A 82 9.24 13.66 3.12
N VAL A 83 9.71 12.80 4.02
CA VAL A 83 10.74 13.16 5.03
C VAL A 83 12.15 13.17 4.46
N ASN A 84 12.50 12.25 3.55
CA ASN A 84 13.87 12.15 3.03
C ASN A 84 14.11 13.06 1.82
N GLU A 85 13.10 13.33 0.99
CA GLU A 85 13.26 14.10 -0.25
C GLU A 85 12.61 15.48 -0.19
N GLY A 86 11.42 15.59 0.41
CA GLY A 86 10.66 16.85 0.50
C GLY A 86 10.33 17.50 -0.85
N THR A 87 10.46 16.78 -1.97
CA THR A 87 10.16 17.28 -3.31
C THR A 87 8.66 17.44 -3.52
N TYR A 88 8.25 18.26 -4.49
CA TYR A 88 6.83 18.34 -4.85
C TYR A 88 6.22 16.98 -5.18
N GLY A 89 6.96 16.11 -5.89
CA GLY A 89 6.50 14.76 -6.22
C GLY A 89 6.21 13.92 -4.98
N ALA A 90 7.11 13.95 -3.99
CA ALA A 90 6.92 13.28 -2.72
C ALA A 90 5.73 13.82 -1.92
N VAL A 91 5.60 15.15 -1.83
CA VAL A 91 4.46 15.79 -1.15
C VAL A 91 3.14 15.44 -1.84
N SER A 92 3.11 15.47 -3.18
CA SER A 92 1.92 15.14 -3.97
C SER A 92 1.51 13.67 -3.80
N ALA A 93 2.47 12.75 -3.77
CA ALA A 93 2.21 11.33 -3.51
C ALA A 93 1.63 11.11 -2.10
N PHE A 94 2.22 11.76 -1.09
CA PHE A 94 1.75 11.70 0.29
C PHE A 94 0.32 12.25 0.44
N LEU A 95 0.03 13.44 -0.12
CA LEU A 95 -1.30 14.05 -0.04
C LEU A 95 -2.37 13.30 -0.84
N ARG A 96 -2.00 12.45 -1.80
CA ARG A 96 -2.93 11.59 -2.56
C ARG A 96 -3.22 10.26 -1.88
N ASN A 97 -2.49 9.92 -0.82
CA ASN A 97 -2.74 8.69 -0.10
C ASN A 97 -4.14 8.73 0.55
N ALA A 98 -4.89 7.63 0.41
CA ALA A 98 -6.28 7.57 0.85
C ALA A 98 -6.43 7.77 2.37
N ASP A 99 -5.52 7.18 3.18
CA ASP A 99 -5.57 7.29 4.64
C ASP A 99 -5.16 8.71 5.09
N VAL A 100 -4.24 9.36 4.40
CA VAL A 100 -3.89 10.77 4.65
C VAL A 100 -5.08 11.68 4.35
N LEU A 101 -5.75 11.49 3.21
CA LEU A 101 -6.94 12.25 2.85
C LEU A 101 -8.07 12.06 3.87
N ALA A 102 -8.32 10.82 4.31
CA ALA A 102 -9.29 10.53 5.36
C ALA A 102 -8.94 11.28 6.66
N ARG A 103 -7.66 11.26 7.06
CA ARG A 103 -7.20 11.97 8.26
C ARG A 103 -7.35 13.49 8.16
N LEU A 104 -7.11 14.07 6.98
CA LEU A 104 -7.28 15.50 6.71
C LEU A 104 -8.77 15.90 6.78
N GLU A 105 -9.65 15.05 6.25
CA GLU A 105 -11.10 15.26 6.33
C GLU A 105 -11.59 15.23 7.78
N GLU A 106 -11.26 14.17 8.52
CA GLU A 106 -11.82 13.96 9.86
C GLU A 106 -11.25 14.93 10.90
N GLY A 107 -9.94 15.20 10.88
CA GLY A 107 -9.34 16.02 11.94
C GLY A 107 -9.04 17.47 11.57
N ARG A 108 -9.19 17.88 10.30
CA ARG A 108 -9.07 19.28 9.89
C ARG A 108 -10.26 19.80 9.10
N GLY A 109 -11.25 18.95 8.78
CA GLY A 109 -12.41 19.34 7.97
C GLY A 109 -12.05 19.64 6.51
N LEU A 110 -10.93 19.13 6.03
CA LEU A 110 -10.42 19.39 4.68
C LEU A 110 -10.96 18.33 3.73
N GLY A 111 -11.91 18.71 2.87
CA GLY A 111 -12.53 17.78 1.94
C GLY A 111 -11.50 17.19 0.95
N PRO A 112 -11.41 15.85 0.78
CA PRO A 112 -10.39 15.22 -0.06
C PRO A 112 -10.36 15.77 -1.49
N ARG A 113 -11.54 15.92 -2.10
CA ARG A 113 -11.69 16.49 -3.43
C ARG A 113 -11.13 17.91 -3.52
N SER A 114 -11.47 18.76 -2.55
CA SER A 114 -11.02 20.16 -2.53
C SER A 114 -9.50 20.25 -2.39
N VAL A 115 -8.89 19.42 -1.55
CA VAL A 115 -7.43 19.34 -1.39
C VAL A 115 -6.76 18.96 -2.71
N LEU A 116 -7.27 17.93 -3.40
CA LEU A 116 -6.70 17.47 -4.67
C LEU A 116 -6.91 18.46 -5.82
N GLU A 117 -8.09 19.07 -5.92
CA GLU A 117 -8.37 20.14 -6.90
C GLU A 117 -7.44 21.34 -6.67
N GLU A 118 -7.28 21.78 -5.42
CA GLU A 118 -6.37 22.86 -5.07
C GLU A 118 -4.90 22.50 -5.32
N LEU A 119 -4.48 21.27 -5.03
CA LEU A 119 -3.13 20.77 -5.32
C LEU A 119 -2.83 20.83 -6.82
N ASP A 120 -3.76 20.37 -7.66
CA ASP A 120 -3.61 20.37 -9.12
C ASP A 120 -3.61 21.80 -9.69
N GLU A 121 -4.52 22.67 -9.22
CA GLU A 121 -4.54 24.08 -9.61
C GLU A 121 -3.24 24.80 -9.18
N PHE A 122 -2.76 24.55 -7.96
CA PHE A 122 -1.54 25.13 -7.44
C PHE A 122 -0.30 24.67 -8.21
N GLN A 123 -0.20 23.38 -8.56
CA GLN A 123 0.89 22.86 -9.38
C GLN A 123 0.95 23.59 -10.72
N ASN A 124 -0.19 23.73 -11.40
CA ASN A 124 -0.26 24.34 -12.73
C ASN A 124 0.07 25.84 -12.72
N GLU A 125 -0.29 26.56 -11.65
CA GLU A 125 -0.04 28.00 -11.57
C GLU A 125 1.35 28.35 -11.03
N TYR A 126 1.90 27.55 -10.09
CA TYR A 126 3.12 27.91 -9.35
C TYR A 126 4.33 27.03 -9.65
N LEU A 127 4.14 25.80 -10.13
CA LEU A 127 5.22 24.82 -10.33
C LEU A 127 6.16 24.75 -9.11
N PRO A 128 5.63 24.47 -7.91
CA PRO A 128 6.47 24.37 -6.72
C PRO A 128 7.46 23.22 -6.85
N VAL A 129 8.61 23.35 -6.20
CA VAL A 129 9.67 22.33 -6.26
C VAL A 129 9.80 21.49 -4.99
N SER A 130 9.34 22.00 -3.84
CA SER A 130 9.46 21.34 -2.54
C SER A 130 8.33 21.72 -1.58
N LEU A 131 8.22 20.98 -0.47
CA LEU A 131 7.30 21.27 0.64
C LEU A 131 7.45 22.72 1.16
N GLU A 132 8.69 23.15 1.37
CA GLU A 132 8.99 24.50 1.86
C GLU A 132 8.66 25.59 0.84
N ASP A 133 8.85 25.33 -0.46
CA ASP A 133 8.43 26.26 -1.53
C ASP A 133 6.90 26.37 -1.59
N MET A 134 6.18 25.26 -1.42
CA MET A 134 4.71 25.28 -1.29
C MET A 134 4.27 26.13 -0.10
N ALA A 135 4.83 25.87 1.08
CA ALA A 135 4.48 26.59 2.31
C ALA A 135 4.76 28.09 2.22
N ALA A 136 5.92 28.47 1.69
CA ALA A 136 6.29 29.87 1.50
C ALA A 136 5.30 30.61 0.58
N ARG A 137 4.90 29.99 -0.52
CA ARG A 137 3.95 30.59 -1.49
C ARG A 137 2.53 30.67 -0.95
N LEU A 138 2.10 29.69 -0.15
CA LEU A 138 0.79 29.70 0.48
C LEU A 138 0.70 30.80 1.57
N CYS A 139 1.77 30.98 2.36
CA CYS A 139 1.84 32.00 3.42
C CYS A 139 1.76 33.45 2.90
N VAL A 140 2.42 33.76 1.77
CA VAL A 140 2.45 35.14 1.22
C VAL A 140 1.08 35.59 0.67
N ARG A 141 0.18 34.65 0.38
CA ARG A 141 -1.04 34.91 -0.42
C ARG A 141 -2.27 35.35 0.35
N VAL A 142 -2.21 35.36 1.67
CA VAL A 142 -3.26 35.93 2.52
C VAL A 142 -3.40 37.46 2.32
N ILE A 143 -2.45 38.13 1.66
CA ILE A 143 -2.34 39.59 1.58
C ILE A 143 -2.87 40.18 0.26
N GLU A 144 -3.02 39.41 -0.82
CA GLU A 144 -3.47 39.93 -2.12
C GLU A 144 -4.96 39.65 -2.38
N GLU A 145 -5.79 40.67 -2.14
CA GLU A 145 -7.25 40.64 -2.39
C GLU A 145 -7.57 40.25 -3.84
N GLY A 146 -8.18 39.07 -4.03
CA GLY A 146 -8.86 38.71 -5.29
C GLY A 146 -8.41 37.42 -5.99
N ARG A 147 -7.41 36.69 -5.50
CA ARG A 147 -7.10 35.33 -6.01
C ARG A 147 -7.83 34.25 -5.20
N ARG A 148 -8.17 33.13 -5.86
CA ARG A 148 -8.70 31.93 -5.20
C ARG A 148 -7.77 31.55 -4.04
N GLY A 149 -8.32 31.40 -2.85
CA GLY A 149 -7.57 30.95 -1.68
C GLY A 149 -7.38 29.44 -1.76
N PHE A 150 -6.14 28.99 -1.62
CA PHE A 150 -5.78 27.56 -1.52
C PHE A 150 -5.86 27.09 -0.05
N GLY A 151 -6.98 27.38 0.62
CA GLY A 151 -7.10 27.20 2.07
C GLY A 151 -7.09 25.72 2.50
N ASN A 152 -7.62 24.82 1.67
CA ASN A 152 -7.56 23.39 1.96
C ASN A 152 -6.15 22.86 1.76
N LEU A 153 -5.49 23.27 0.68
CA LEU A 153 -4.11 22.91 0.42
C LEU A 153 -3.15 23.49 1.45
N GLU A 154 -3.37 24.72 1.93
CA GLU A 154 -2.61 25.31 3.03
C GLU A 154 -2.70 24.45 4.30
N GLY A 155 -3.90 24.03 4.68
CA GLY A 155 -4.09 23.12 5.81
C GLY A 155 -3.43 21.74 5.62
N ALA A 156 -3.44 21.22 4.38
CA ALA A 156 -2.82 19.94 4.03
C ALA A 156 -1.28 20.01 4.01
N VAL A 157 -0.71 21.10 3.46
CA VAL A 157 0.74 21.37 3.48
C VAL A 157 1.22 21.59 4.91
N ALA A 158 0.45 22.31 5.74
CA ALA A 158 0.75 22.46 7.16
C ALA A 158 0.78 21.10 7.88
N PHE A 159 -0.19 20.22 7.61
CA PHE A 159 -0.18 18.86 8.14
C PHE A 159 1.06 18.07 7.72
N ALA A 160 1.44 18.12 6.44
CA ALA A 160 2.65 17.45 5.95
C ALA A 160 3.92 17.98 6.64
N ARG A 161 4.04 19.30 6.84
CA ARG A 161 5.16 19.91 7.58
C ARG A 161 5.22 19.44 9.03
N GLU A 162 4.08 19.36 9.72
CA GLU A 162 4.03 18.82 11.09
C GLU A 162 4.52 17.37 11.17
N GLN A 163 4.26 16.54 10.14
CA GLN A 163 4.76 15.16 10.13
C GLN A 163 6.28 15.09 9.90
N VAL A 164 6.82 15.97 9.05
CA VAL A 164 8.27 16.10 8.85
C VAL A 164 8.95 16.57 10.14
N GLU A 165 8.43 17.64 10.75
CA GLU A 165 8.94 18.18 12.01
C GLU A 165 8.92 17.12 13.14
N ALA A 166 7.82 16.35 13.25
CA ALA A 166 7.73 15.25 14.21
C ALA A 166 8.74 14.11 13.96
N PHE A 167 9.12 13.86 12.71
CA PHE A 167 10.15 12.88 12.36
C PHE A 167 11.56 13.36 12.73
N GLU A 168 11.85 14.63 12.47
CA GLU A 168 13.16 15.23 12.78
C GLU A 168 13.44 15.32 14.28
N GLU A 169 12.40 15.52 15.09
CA GLU A 169 12.51 15.60 16.56
C GLU A 169 12.56 14.23 17.24
N GLY A 170 12.07 13.18 16.59
CA GLY A 170 11.92 11.84 17.15
C GLY A 170 13.01 10.85 16.75
N ASP A 171 13.09 9.73 17.47
CA ASP A 171 13.75 8.52 16.95
C ASP A 171 12.83 7.81 15.95
N LEU A 172 13.40 6.94 15.09
CA LEU A 172 12.67 6.23 14.03
C LEU A 172 11.42 5.51 14.57
N GLU A 173 11.54 4.79 15.68
CA GLU A 173 10.43 4.00 16.22
C GLU A 173 9.30 4.91 16.68
N SER A 174 9.62 5.90 17.53
CA SER A 174 8.63 6.84 18.04
C SER A 174 7.98 7.66 16.93
N ALA A 175 8.76 8.11 15.95
CA ALA A 175 8.27 8.92 14.84
C ALA A 175 7.31 8.15 13.93
N VAL A 176 7.69 6.93 13.50
CA VAL A 176 6.82 6.11 12.64
C VAL A 176 5.55 5.69 13.40
N ARG A 177 5.64 5.31 14.68
CA ARG A 177 4.47 4.99 15.50
C ARG A 177 3.52 6.19 15.64
N SER A 178 4.06 7.36 15.96
CA SER A 178 3.29 8.59 16.12
C SER A 178 2.59 8.98 14.81
N PHE A 179 3.30 8.87 13.68
CA PHE A 179 2.74 9.10 12.36
C PHE A 179 1.57 8.14 12.05
N LEU A 180 1.77 6.84 12.22
CA LEU A 180 0.73 5.83 11.98
C LEU A 180 -0.48 6.03 12.90
N GLN A 181 -0.26 6.32 14.18
CA GLN A 181 -1.34 6.65 15.12
C GLN A 181 -2.09 7.92 14.71
N THR A 182 -1.38 8.91 14.17
CA THR A 182 -1.98 10.15 13.70
C THR A 182 -2.86 9.90 12.48
N VAL A 183 -2.37 9.18 11.48
CA VAL A 183 -3.10 8.88 10.24
C VAL A 183 -4.31 7.97 10.51
N TYR A 184 -4.13 6.90 11.27
CA TYR A 184 -5.19 5.93 11.56
C TYR A 184 -6.01 6.25 12.81
N ALA A 185 -5.94 7.47 13.34
CA ALA A 185 -6.57 7.86 14.61
C ALA A 185 -8.07 7.54 14.71
N ALA A 186 -8.78 7.57 13.58
CA ALA A 186 -10.22 7.33 13.49
C ALA A 186 -10.58 6.01 12.79
N ARG A 187 -9.58 5.20 12.37
CA ARG A 187 -9.84 3.86 11.85
C ARG A 187 -10.34 2.96 12.98
N MET A 188 -11.52 2.38 12.79
CA MET A 188 -12.01 1.31 13.66
C MET A 188 -11.66 -0.04 13.05
N VAL A 189 -11.01 -0.90 13.86
CA VAL A 189 -10.64 -2.26 13.47
C VAL A 189 -11.57 -3.24 14.18
N ASN A 190 -12.21 -4.13 13.43
CA ASN A 190 -13.10 -5.17 13.96
C ASN A 190 -12.46 -6.54 13.73
N PRO A 191 -11.88 -7.17 14.76
CA PRO A 191 -11.33 -8.51 14.64
C PRO A 191 -12.35 -9.52 14.13
N GLY A 192 -11.95 -10.41 13.23
CA GLY A 192 -12.81 -11.38 12.56
C GLY A 192 -13.50 -10.85 11.31
N LYS A 193 -13.09 -9.68 10.80
CA LYS A 193 -13.40 -9.24 9.44
C LYS A 193 -12.12 -9.37 8.61
N PRO A 194 -12.13 -10.05 7.45
CA PRO A 194 -10.93 -10.32 6.66
C PRO A 194 -10.04 -9.10 6.39
N VAL A 195 -10.65 -7.98 6.00
CA VAL A 195 -9.94 -6.72 5.69
C VAL A 195 -9.29 -6.10 6.93
N ASP A 196 -9.93 -6.23 8.10
CA ASP A 196 -9.40 -5.71 9.36
C ASP A 196 -8.33 -6.66 9.94
N ASP A 197 -8.47 -7.97 9.75
CA ASP A 197 -7.48 -8.98 10.15
C ASP A 197 -6.20 -8.88 9.32
N GLU A 198 -6.30 -8.72 7.99
CA GLU A 198 -5.17 -8.46 7.09
C GLU A 198 -4.42 -7.17 7.50
N PHE A 199 -5.18 -6.11 7.80
CA PHE A 199 -4.59 -4.85 8.28
C PHE A 199 -3.86 -5.03 9.61
N MET A 200 -4.43 -5.78 10.56
CA MET A 200 -3.79 -6.07 11.84
C MET A 200 -2.50 -6.88 11.67
N GLU A 201 -2.49 -7.87 10.78
CA GLU A 201 -1.29 -8.65 10.48
C GLU A 201 -0.19 -7.75 9.89
N ALA A 202 -0.51 -6.93 8.89
CA ALA A 202 0.41 -5.95 8.33
C ALA A 202 0.96 -4.98 9.39
N ALA A 203 0.08 -4.46 10.26
CA ALA A 203 0.48 -3.57 11.35
C ALA A 203 1.40 -4.26 12.36
N ASN A 204 1.17 -5.55 12.65
CA ASN A 204 2.04 -6.35 13.51
C ASN A 204 3.42 -6.59 12.90
N LEU A 205 3.51 -6.80 11.58
CA LEU A 205 4.79 -6.93 10.87
C LEU A 205 5.58 -5.63 10.92
N VAL A 206 4.90 -4.48 10.71
CA VAL A 206 5.52 -3.15 10.87
C VAL A 206 6.02 -2.95 12.30
N ASP A 207 5.19 -3.23 13.30
CA ASP A 207 5.52 -3.11 14.72
C ASP A 207 6.72 -3.99 15.12
N ALA A 208 6.75 -5.24 14.67
CA ALA A 208 7.85 -6.17 14.91
C ALA A 208 9.15 -5.69 14.26
N THR A 209 9.09 -5.24 13.01
CA THR A 209 10.25 -4.76 12.25
C THR A 209 10.83 -3.48 12.87
N LEU A 210 9.97 -2.56 13.32
CA LEU A 210 10.40 -1.36 14.06
C LEU A 210 11.16 -1.71 15.34
N ARG A 211 10.66 -2.66 16.13
CA ARG A 211 11.34 -3.13 17.35
C ARG A 211 12.67 -3.82 17.06
N GLU A 212 12.74 -4.61 15.99
CA GLU A 212 13.97 -5.25 15.53
C GLU A 212 15.04 -4.20 15.21
N LEU A 213 14.68 -3.16 14.45
CA LEU A 213 15.58 -2.07 14.08
C LEU A 213 15.99 -1.21 15.27
N ALA A 214 15.07 -0.92 16.20
CA ALA A 214 15.38 -0.18 17.44
C ALA A 214 16.35 -0.94 18.37
N GLY A 215 16.40 -2.26 18.28
CA GLY A 215 17.33 -3.11 19.03
C GLY A 215 18.78 -3.06 18.52
N VAL A 216 19.02 -2.48 17.34
CA VAL A 216 20.37 -2.34 16.76
C VAL A 216 21.06 -1.10 17.32
N PRO A 217 22.23 -1.21 17.95
CA PRO A 217 22.96 -0.04 18.45
C PRO A 217 23.32 0.89 17.28
N ALA A 218 22.68 2.05 17.19
CA ALA A 218 22.95 3.08 16.19
C ALA A 218 24.38 3.67 16.27
N GLY A 219 25.16 3.26 17.28
CA GLY A 219 26.35 3.94 17.77
C GLY A 219 27.62 3.89 16.93
N ASP A 220 27.72 3.04 15.89
CA ASP A 220 28.98 2.89 15.14
C ASP A 220 28.86 2.98 13.60
N ALA A 221 27.64 3.07 13.05
CA ALA A 221 27.41 2.94 11.61
C ALA A 221 27.08 4.27 10.88
N GLY A 222 26.85 5.37 11.60
CA GLY A 222 26.51 6.66 10.99
C GLY A 222 25.13 6.70 10.31
N ILE A 223 24.23 5.78 10.68
CA ILE A 223 22.87 5.65 10.14
C ILE A 223 22.01 6.78 10.71
N THR A 224 21.45 7.60 9.82
CA THR A 224 20.48 8.66 10.18
C THR A 224 19.08 8.07 10.37
N SER A 225 18.16 8.82 10.99
CA SER A 225 16.75 8.41 11.07
C SER A 225 16.14 8.15 9.68
N GLY A 226 16.56 8.93 8.67
CA GLY A 226 16.15 8.73 7.27
C GLY A 226 16.61 7.41 6.68
N ASP A 227 17.89 7.03 6.92
CA ASP A 227 18.42 5.72 6.52
C ASP A 227 17.69 4.57 7.24
N GLY A 228 17.27 4.80 8.49
CA GLY A 228 16.48 3.84 9.25
C GLY A 228 15.11 3.56 8.64
N LEU A 229 14.47 4.57 8.04
CA LEU A 229 13.19 4.42 7.35
C LEU A 229 13.34 3.68 6.01
N ASP A 230 14.46 3.90 5.30
CA ASP A 230 14.79 3.13 4.10
C ASP A 230 15.01 1.65 4.44
N LEU A 231 15.75 1.36 5.51
CA LEU A 231 15.96 -0.01 6.02
C LEU A 231 14.65 -0.68 6.47
N LEU A 232 13.75 0.08 7.09
CA LEU A 232 12.41 -0.41 7.44
C LEU A 232 11.67 -0.85 6.19
N LEU A 233 11.60 -0.02 5.15
CA LEU A 233 10.89 -0.35 3.91
C LEU A 233 11.55 -1.52 3.17
N GLU A 234 12.88 -1.56 3.07
CA GLU A 234 13.60 -2.70 2.47
C GLU A 234 13.25 -4.01 3.20
N ARG A 235 13.23 -3.98 4.53
CA ARG A 235 12.93 -5.16 5.35
C ARG A 235 11.46 -5.58 5.26
N LEU A 236 10.54 -4.62 5.20
CA LEU A 236 9.11 -4.87 5.03
C LEU A 236 8.80 -5.40 3.62
N GLY A 237 9.52 -4.94 2.60
CA GLY A 237 9.27 -5.36 1.22
C GLY A 237 9.61 -6.82 0.94
N GLY A 238 10.43 -7.44 1.80
CA GLY A 238 10.70 -8.88 1.78
C GLY A 238 9.71 -9.73 2.58
N GLN A 239 8.65 -9.14 3.15
CA GLN A 239 7.66 -9.84 3.99
C GLN A 239 6.33 -10.01 3.27
N SER A 240 5.55 -10.99 3.73
CA SER A 240 4.19 -11.27 3.26
C SER A 240 3.24 -11.39 4.44
N CYS A 241 1.99 -10.96 4.26
CA CYS A 241 0.87 -11.29 5.15
C CYS A 241 0.16 -12.55 4.63
N TYR A 242 -0.33 -13.36 5.56
CA TYR A 242 -1.00 -14.62 5.28
C TYR A 242 -2.46 -14.49 5.72
N PRO A 243 -3.36 -14.04 4.83
CA PRO A 243 -4.77 -13.94 5.17
C PRO A 243 -5.29 -15.30 5.63
N GLU A 244 -6.25 -15.30 6.55
CA GLU A 244 -6.87 -16.54 7.01
C GLU A 244 -7.65 -17.20 5.86
N ARG A 245 -7.59 -18.53 5.78
CA ARG A 245 -8.29 -19.30 4.75
C ARG A 245 -9.79 -19.28 5.05
N GLU A 246 -10.54 -18.45 4.35
CA GLU A 246 -12.01 -18.45 4.40
C GLU A 246 -12.59 -19.20 3.21
N GLU A 247 -13.16 -20.39 3.45
CA GLU A 247 -13.99 -21.19 2.52
C GLU A 247 -13.49 -21.35 1.07
N ALA A 248 -12.23 -21.00 0.78
CA ALA A 248 -11.68 -20.93 -0.56
C ALA A 248 -11.74 -22.29 -1.25
N VAL A 249 -12.21 -22.24 -2.49
CA VAL A 249 -12.57 -23.42 -3.25
C VAL A 249 -11.38 -23.90 -4.09
N ILE A 250 -10.47 -22.99 -4.45
CA ILE A 250 -9.29 -23.29 -5.28
C ILE A 250 -8.03 -22.71 -4.63
N ASP A 251 -7.03 -23.56 -4.43
CA ASP A 251 -5.71 -23.15 -3.93
C ASP A 251 -4.77 -22.79 -5.10
N LEU A 252 -4.14 -21.61 -5.03
CA LEU A 252 -3.14 -21.11 -6.00
C LEU A 252 -1.73 -21.50 -5.54
N GLU A 253 -1.38 -22.77 -5.71
CA GLU A 253 -0.22 -23.38 -5.09
C GLU A 253 1.09 -23.18 -5.87
N GLY A 254 2.21 -23.32 -5.16
CA GLY A 254 3.50 -23.50 -5.82
C GLY A 254 3.56 -24.85 -6.54
N TRP A 255 4.33 -24.93 -7.64
CA TRP A 255 4.49 -26.17 -8.41
C TRP A 255 5.09 -27.35 -7.61
N LEU A 256 5.75 -27.07 -6.49
CA LEU A 256 6.28 -28.08 -5.57
C LEU A 256 5.22 -28.63 -4.60
N GLU A 257 4.14 -27.87 -4.38
CA GLU A 257 3.08 -28.21 -3.42
C GLU A 257 1.95 -29.00 -4.10
N LEU A 258 1.72 -28.78 -5.40
CA LEU A 258 0.70 -29.49 -6.20
C LEU A 258 0.64 -31.02 -6.04
N PRO A 259 1.77 -31.77 -5.95
CA PRO A 259 1.71 -33.22 -5.80
C PRO A 259 1.14 -33.71 -4.46
N TRP A 260 0.94 -32.80 -3.50
CA TRP A 260 0.48 -33.09 -2.14
C TRP A 260 -0.99 -32.67 -1.91
N ASN A 261 -1.64 -32.13 -2.95
CA ASN A 261 -3.06 -31.80 -2.96
C ASN A 261 -3.85 -33.06 -3.38
N ASP A 262 -4.46 -33.76 -2.42
CA ASP A 262 -5.15 -35.07 -2.53
C ASP A 262 -6.67 -34.93 -2.34
#